data_AF-A0A2D5R6K7-F1
#
_entry.id   AF-A0A2D5R6K7-F1
#
_cell.length_a   1.000
_cell.length_b   1.000
_cell.length_c   1.000
_cell.angle_alpha   90.00
_cell.angle_beta   90.00
_cell.angle_gamma   90.00
#
_symmetry.space_group_name_H-M   'P 1'
#
loop_
_entity.id
_entity.type
_entity.pdbx_description
1 polymer ?
#
loop_
_entity_poly.entity_id
_entity_poly.type
_entity_poly.pdbx_seq_one_letter_code
_entity_poly.pdbx_strand_id
1 'polypeptide(L)'
;MDFAKSGAVAGLCPITEANLGDGIFNAPQFIENGGRFGIGSDSNVKIGLSEELRLLEISQRLRDQRRVVLSSDAIPSNGRFMYENAAKGGAQALGRDAGAIKVGALADLVALDDGHYSLVNLTNDRILDAWIFASDDDIVSDVWAAGRHMVSEGRHILRDAISTQFLKTIKRLRDEL
;
A
#
# COMPACT_ATOMS: atom_id res chain seq x y z
N MET A 1 -24.48 -10.50 11.16
CA MET A 1 -23.66 -11.22 10.17
C MET A 1 -22.23 -10.80 10.43
N ASP A 2 -21.34 -11.75 10.69
CA ASP A 2 -19.94 -11.47 11.08
C ASP A 2 -19.15 -11.03 9.84
N PHE A 3 -18.74 -9.75 9.78
CA PHE A 3 -18.13 -9.12 8.59
C PHE A 3 -16.94 -9.93 8.07
N ALA A 4 -16.08 -10.41 8.97
CA ALA A 4 -14.89 -11.20 8.62
C ALA A 4 -15.25 -12.51 7.89
N LYS A 5 -16.36 -13.15 8.27
CA LYS A 5 -16.82 -14.43 7.70
C LYS A 5 -17.61 -14.28 6.40
N SER A 6 -17.97 -13.06 6.02
CA SER A 6 -18.73 -12.81 4.79
C SER A 6 -17.91 -13.02 3.51
N GLY A 7 -16.57 -13.01 3.62
CA GLY A 7 -15.66 -13.01 2.48
C GLY A 7 -15.50 -11.64 1.81
N ALA A 8 -16.19 -10.60 2.29
CA ALA A 8 -15.98 -9.23 1.85
C ALA A 8 -14.59 -8.71 2.24
N VAL A 9 -14.13 -7.68 1.53
CA VAL A 9 -12.85 -7.02 1.77
C VAL A 9 -13.10 -5.69 2.49
N ALA A 10 -12.42 -5.46 3.61
CA ALA A 10 -12.33 -4.13 4.21
C ALA A 10 -11.41 -3.25 3.36
N GLY A 11 -11.96 -2.21 2.73
CA GLY A 11 -11.17 -1.19 2.04
C GLY A 11 -10.72 -0.15 3.06
N LEU A 12 -9.48 -0.30 3.55
CA LEU A 12 -8.93 0.59 4.58
C LEU A 12 -8.18 1.74 3.92
N CYS A 13 -8.35 2.94 4.46
CA CYS A 13 -7.68 4.14 3.98
C CYS A 13 -6.93 4.86 5.13
N PRO A 14 -5.96 4.20 5.80
CA PRO A 14 -5.35 4.68 7.05
C PRO A 14 -4.94 6.16 7.07
N ILE A 15 -4.33 6.69 6.00
CA ILE A 15 -3.92 8.09 5.91
C ILE A 15 -5.14 9.02 5.96
N THR A 16 -6.16 8.73 5.16
CA THR A 16 -7.37 9.54 5.11
C THR A 16 -8.17 9.41 6.41
N GLU A 17 -8.35 8.20 6.93
CA GLU A 17 -9.03 7.93 8.20
C GLU A 17 -8.39 8.69 9.37
N ALA A 18 -7.04 8.74 9.41
CA ALA A 18 -6.31 9.52 10.38
C ALA A 18 -6.43 11.03 10.15
N ASN A 19 -6.43 11.48 8.88
CA ASN A 19 -6.59 12.89 8.53
C ASN A 19 -7.98 13.43 8.91
N LEU A 20 -9.02 12.61 8.75
CA LEU A 20 -10.42 12.96 9.05
C LEU A 20 -10.82 12.69 10.50
N GLY A 21 -10.02 11.90 11.24
CA GLY A 21 -10.28 11.60 12.64
C GLY A 21 -11.33 10.50 12.86
N ASP A 22 -11.44 9.56 11.93
CA ASP A 22 -12.47 8.51 11.95
C ASP A 22 -12.27 7.49 13.08
N GLY A 23 -11.02 7.15 13.38
CA GLY A 23 -10.64 6.19 14.42
C GLY A 23 -9.67 5.11 13.93
N ILE A 24 -9.54 4.04 14.70
CA ILE A 24 -8.60 2.93 14.42
C ILE A 24 -9.39 1.66 14.13
N PHE A 25 -9.28 1.15 12.90
CA PHE A 25 -9.84 -0.16 12.53
C PHE A 25 -9.21 -1.28 13.37
N ASN A 26 -10.01 -2.24 13.85
CA ASN A 26 -9.51 -3.40 14.60
C ASN A 26 -8.99 -4.51 13.67
N ALA A 27 -7.90 -4.21 12.95
CA ALA A 27 -7.28 -5.13 12.00
C ALA A 27 -6.89 -6.49 12.60
N PRO A 28 -6.28 -6.58 13.81
CA PRO A 28 -5.87 -7.86 14.39
C PRO A 28 -7.06 -8.79 14.61
N GLN A 29 -8.12 -8.30 15.26
CA GLN A 29 -9.33 -9.09 15.51
C GLN A 29 -10.03 -9.46 14.20
N PHE A 30 -10.10 -8.54 13.24
CA PHE A 30 -10.73 -8.80 11.96
C PHE A 30 -10.02 -9.91 11.18
N ILE A 31 -8.68 -9.86 11.13
CA ILE A 31 -7.84 -10.85 10.47
C ILE A 31 -7.90 -12.20 11.18
N GLU A 32 -7.85 -12.22 12.52
CA GLU A 32 -7.97 -13.46 13.33
C GLU A 32 -9.30 -14.19 13.04
N ASN A 33 -10.36 -13.44 12.72
CA ASN A 33 -11.66 -14.01 12.34
C ASN A 33 -11.80 -14.33 10.84
N GLY A 34 -10.71 -14.31 10.08
CA GLY A 34 -10.68 -14.65 8.64
C GLY A 34 -10.97 -13.48 7.70
N GLY A 35 -10.93 -12.25 8.20
CA GLY A 35 -11.16 -11.04 7.43
C GLY A 35 -10.08 -10.77 6.38
N ARG A 36 -10.46 -10.08 5.31
CA ARG A 36 -9.59 -9.69 4.19
C ARG A 36 -9.59 -8.18 4.06
N PHE A 37 -8.45 -7.56 3.78
CA PHE A 37 -8.37 -6.12 3.64
C PHE A 37 -7.59 -5.71 2.39
N GLY A 38 -7.89 -4.53 1.87
CA GLY A 38 -7.11 -3.81 0.86
C GLY A 38 -6.81 -2.40 1.37
N ILE A 39 -5.92 -1.70 0.67
CA ILE A 39 -5.54 -0.33 0.97
C ILE A 39 -6.01 0.60 -0.15
N GLY A 40 -6.56 1.76 0.21
CA GLY A 40 -6.91 2.84 -0.71
C GLY A 40 -6.44 4.20 -0.20
N SER A 41 -6.11 5.11 -1.11
CA SER A 41 -5.70 6.48 -0.77
C SER A 41 -6.87 7.42 -0.45
N ASP A 42 -8.08 7.06 -0.89
CA ASP A 42 -9.33 7.80 -0.71
C ASP A 42 -9.24 9.29 -1.08
N SER A 43 -9.13 10.19 -0.09
CA SER A 43 -9.09 11.64 -0.29
C SER A 43 -7.91 12.13 -1.12
N ASN A 44 -6.87 11.28 -1.24
CA ASN A 44 -5.61 11.60 -1.90
C ASN A 44 -4.85 12.77 -1.24
N VAL A 45 -5.08 13.03 0.06
CA VAL A 45 -4.32 14.03 0.83
C VAL A 45 -2.82 13.72 0.83
N LYS A 46 -2.47 12.43 0.79
CA LYS A 46 -1.13 11.93 0.49
C LYS A 46 -1.26 10.59 -0.24
N ILE A 47 -0.36 10.35 -1.20
CA ILE A 47 -0.27 9.10 -1.96
C ILE A 47 1.01 8.40 -1.56
N GLY A 48 0.91 7.27 -0.85
CA GLY A 48 2.06 6.45 -0.50
C GLY A 48 1.65 5.12 0.13
N LEU A 49 1.97 4.00 -0.53
CA LEU A 49 1.63 2.66 -0.05
C LEU A 49 2.40 2.31 1.23
N SER A 50 3.71 2.62 1.28
CA SER A 50 4.51 2.38 2.50
C SER A 50 3.90 3.05 3.72
N GLU A 51 3.40 4.28 3.57
CA GLU A 51 2.81 5.03 4.68
C GLU A 51 1.42 4.53 5.07
N GLU A 52 0.56 4.16 4.12
CA GLU A 52 -0.73 3.53 4.43
C GLU A 52 -0.52 2.26 5.27
N LEU A 53 0.39 1.36 4.83
CA LEU A 53 0.69 0.13 5.55
C LEU A 53 1.36 0.41 6.90
N ARG A 54 2.29 1.38 6.95
CA ARG A 54 2.93 1.81 8.21
C ARG A 54 1.90 2.31 9.21
N LEU A 55 0.98 3.16 8.78
CA LEU A 55 -0.03 3.76 9.64
C LEU A 55 -1.06 2.72 10.09
N LEU A 56 -1.42 1.77 9.22
CA LEU A 56 -2.22 0.62 9.58
C LEU A 56 -1.59 -0.15 10.76
N GLU A 57 -0.32 -0.51 10.70
CA GLU A 57 0.38 -1.21 11.80
C GLU A 57 0.55 -0.30 13.04
N ILE A 58 1.07 0.92 12.87
CA ILE A 58 1.41 1.82 13.98
C ILE A 58 0.17 2.19 14.79
N SER A 59 -0.99 2.38 14.14
CA SER A 59 -2.25 2.62 14.86
C SER A 59 -2.62 1.46 15.79
N GLN A 60 -2.41 0.21 15.37
CA GLN A 60 -2.62 -0.95 16.25
C GLN A 60 -1.59 -0.97 17.39
N ARG A 61 -0.32 -0.68 17.10
CA ARG A 61 0.75 -0.60 18.12
C ARG A 61 0.41 0.40 19.21
N LEU A 62 -0.09 1.58 18.82
CA LEU A 62 -0.48 2.64 19.73
C LEU A 62 -1.68 2.23 20.58
N ARG A 63 -2.73 1.65 19.96
CA ARG A 63 -3.92 1.18 20.68
C ARG A 63 -3.59 0.08 21.69
N ASP A 64 -2.80 -0.91 21.28
CA ASP A 64 -2.61 -2.16 22.01
C ASP A 64 -1.34 -2.18 22.86
N GLN A 65 -0.50 -1.14 22.78
CA GLN A 65 0.81 -1.03 23.44
C GLN A 65 1.73 -2.24 23.16
N ARG A 66 1.68 -2.74 21.93
CA ARG A 66 2.44 -3.90 21.45
C ARG A 66 3.23 -3.56 20.18
N ARG A 67 4.20 -4.41 19.85
CA ARG A 67 4.97 -4.34 18.61
C ARG A 67 4.65 -5.57 17.77
N VAL A 68 4.83 -5.46 16.45
CA VAL A 68 4.63 -6.55 15.51
C VAL A 68 3.23 -7.12 15.64
N VAL A 69 2.22 -6.28 15.41
CA VAL A 69 0.82 -6.62 15.64
C VAL A 69 0.23 -7.35 14.44
N LEU A 70 0.48 -6.87 13.22
CA LEU A 70 0.00 -7.48 11.99
C LEU A 70 1.03 -8.46 11.41
N SER A 71 1.01 -9.68 11.93
CA SER A 71 1.86 -10.79 11.49
C SER A 71 1.17 -12.14 11.77
N SER A 72 1.83 -13.25 11.43
CA SER A 72 1.40 -14.60 11.82
C SER A 72 2.61 -15.51 12.02
N ASP A 73 2.43 -16.67 12.65
CA ASP A 73 3.51 -17.66 12.79
C ASP A 73 4.09 -18.10 11.42
N ALA A 74 3.24 -18.14 10.39
CA ALA A 74 3.65 -18.48 9.03
C ALA A 74 4.36 -17.33 8.29
N ILE A 75 4.05 -16.07 8.63
CA ILE A 75 4.65 -14.87 8.04
C ILE A 75 4.97 -13.88 9.18
N PRO A 76 6.12 -14.04 9.85
CA PRO A 76 6.48 -13.20 11.00
C PRO A 76 6.82 -11.75 10.64
N SER A 77 7.21 -11.48 9.40
CA SER A 77 7.50 -10.12 8.90
C SER A 77 6.21 -9.31 8.77
N ASN A 78 6.13 -8.18 9.46
CA ASN A 78 5.01 -7.24 9.32
C ASN A 78 4.88 -6.75 7.89
N GLY A 79 6.00 -6.33 7.29
CA GLY A 79 6.00 -5.72 5.96
C GLY A 79 5.48 -6.70 4.92
N ARG A 80 6.00 -7.93 4.92
CA ARG A 80 5.50 -8.98 4.02
C ARG A 80 4.05 -9.34 4.29
N PHE A 81 3.69 -9.52 5.56
CA PHE A 81 2.32 -9.89 5.94
C PHE A 81 1.32 -8.84 5.44
N MET A 82 1.56 -7.56 5.70
CA MET A 82 0.66 -6.49 5.28
C MET A 82 0.64 -6.32 3.76
N TYR A 83 1.80 -6.32 3.10
CA TYR A 83 1.91 -6.12 1.65
C TYR A 83 1.16 -7.22 0.88
N GLU A 84 1.42 -8.49 1.20
CA GLU A 84 0.75 -9.59 0.49
C GLU A 84 -0.76 -9.64 0.75
N ASN A 85 -1.21 -9.38 1.99
CA ASN A 85 -2.64 -9.38 2.31
C ASN A 85 -3.36 -8.20 1.63
N ALA A 86 -2.78 -7.00 1.67
CA ALA A 86 -3.31 -5.83 0.98
C ALA A 86 -3.39 -6.05 -0.55
N ALA A 87 -2.35 -6.65 -1.15
CA ALA A 87 -2.33 -6.95 -2.58
C ALA A 87 -3.43 -7.96 -2.97
N LYS A 88 -3.59 -9.04 -2.21
CA LYS A 88 -4.62 -10.06 -2.44
C LYS A 88 -6.04 -9.50 -2.22
N GLY A 89 -6.26 -8.78 -1.13
CA GLY A 89 -7.57 -8.18 -0.83
C GLY A 89 -7.93 -7.06 -1.81
N GLY A 90 -6.98 -6.21 -2.19
CA GLY A 90 -7.17 -5.20 -3.22
C GLY A 90 -7.53 -5.80 -4.58
N ALA A 91 -6.83 -6.86 -5.01
CA ALA A 91 -7.16 -7.57 -6.24
C ALA A 91 -8.58 -8.17 -6.21
N GLN A 92 -8.97 -8.77 -5.08
CA GLN A 92 -10.34 -9.26 -4.90
C GLN A 92 -11.38 -8.12 -4.97
N ALA A 93 -11.14 -7.01 -4.26
CA ALA A 93 -12.06 -5.87 -4.23
C ALA A 93 -12.25 -5.24 -5.62
N LEU A 94 -11.19 -5.22 -6.44
CA LEU A 94 -11.22 -4.71 -7.81
C LEU A 94 -11.72 -5.74 -8.85
N GLY A 95 -11.94 -6.99 -8.46
CA GLY A 95 -12.29 -8.07 -9.40
C GLY A 95 -11.21 -8.30 -10.47
N ARG A 96 -9.94 -8.11 -10.12
CA ARG A 96 -8.81 -8.12 -11.04
C ARG A 96 -7.92 -9.33 -10.78
N ASP A 97 -7.50 -10.05 -11.82
CA ASP A 97 -6.55 -11.17 -11.70
C ASP A 97 -5.11 -10.67 -11.48
N ALA A 98 -4.88 -10.16 -10.27
CA ALA A 98 -3.64 -9.55 -9.80
C ALA A 98 -3.42 -9.91 -8.32
N GLY A 99 -2.50 -9.22 -7.64
CA GLY A 99 -2.23 -9.41 -6.20
C GLY A 99 -1.32 -10.59 -5.87
N ALA A 100 -0.80 -11.29 -6.88
CA ALA A 100 0.21 -12.33 -6.75
C ALA A 100 1.01 -12.47 -8.04
N ILE A 101 2.31 -12.81 -7.92
CA ILE A 101 3.17 -13.16 -9.07
C ILE A 101 2.98 -14.65 -9.37
N LYS A 102 2.19 -14.95 -10.40
CA LYS A 102 1.91 -16.34 -10.85
C LYS A 102 1.62 -16.38 -12.34
N VAL A 103 1.87 -17.52 -12.98
CA VAL A 103 1.48 -17.75 -14.38
C VAL A 103 -0.04 -17.59 -14.53
N GLY A 104 -0.46 -16.88 -15.57
CA GLY A 104 -1.87 -16.62 -15.88
C GLY A 104 -2.40 -15.28 -15.34
N ALA A 105 -1.80 -14.73 -14.28
CA ALA A 105 -2.18 -13.43 -13.74
C ALA A 105 -1.66 -12.27 -14.61
N LEU A 106 -2.25 -11.08 -14.44
CA LEU A 106 -1.73 -9.86 -15.03
C LEU A 106 -0.32 -9.58 -14.49
N ALA A 107 0.58 -9.16 -15.38
CA ALA A 107 1.92 -8.69 -15.02
C ALA A 107 1.87 -7.28 -14.41
N ASP A 108 1.20 -7.17 -13.26
CA ASP A 108 1.19 -5.99 -12.39
C ASP A 108 2.34 -6.17 -11.37
N LEU A 109 3.45 -5.47 -11.58
CA LEU A 109 4.71 -5.67 -10.85
C LEU A 109 5.28 -4.34 -10.37
N VAL A 110 6.00 -4.38 -9.24
CA VAL A 110 6.78 -3.26 -8.71
C VAL A 110 8.22 -3.74 -8.49
N ALA A 111 9.19 -2.91 -8.84
CA ALA A 111 10.58 -3.06 -8.44
C ALA A 111 10.96 -1.97 -7.44
N LEU A 112 11.81 -2.33 -6.48
CA LEU A 112 12.40 -1.43 -5.50
C LEU A 112 13.89 -1.25 -5.85
N ASP A 113 14.40 -0.04 -5.72
CA ASP A 113 15.83 0.27 -5.89
C ASP A 113 16.66 -0.36 -4.77
N ASP A 114 17.41 -1.41 -5.09
CA ASP A 114 18.28 -2.12 -4.15
C ASP A 114 19.59 -1.35 -3.84
N GLY A 115 19.89 -0.29 -4.58
CA GLY A 115 20.96 0.68 -4.30
C GLY A 115 20.55 1.75 -3.29
N HIS A 116 19.26 1.85 -2.94
CA HIS A 116 18.77 2.85 -2.03
C HIS A 116 19.32 2.65 -0.61
N TYR A 117 19.72 3.74 0.05
CA TYR A 117 20.45 3.70 1.33
C TYR A 117 19.70 2.96 2.46
N SER A 118 18.36 2.93 2.41
CA SER A 118 17.52 2.21 3.38
C SER A 118 17.47 0.69 3.15
N LEU A 119 17.91 0.20 1.98
CA LEU A 119 17.89 -1.22 1.60
C LEU A 119 19.27 -1.87 1.46
N VAL A 120 20.35 -1.09 1.48
CA VAL A 120 21.72 -1.62 1.32
C VAL A 120 21.96 -2.82 2.24
N ASN A 121 22.36 -3.96 1.63
CA ASN A 121 22.62 -5.24 2.29
C ASN A 121 21.41 -5.93 2.96
N LEU A 122 20.18 -5.47 2.73
CA LEU A 122 18.97 -6.17 3.14
C LEU A 122 18.57 -7.22 2.10
N THR A 123 17.96 -8.31 2.57
CA THR A 123 17.50 -9.43 1.73
C THR A 123 16.18 -9.98 2.24
N ASN A 124 15.43 -10.65 1.36
CA ASN A 124 14.14 -11.28 1.68
C ASN A 124 13.16 -10.31 2.34
N ASP A 125 12.39 -10.78 3.32
CA ASP A 125 11.36 -10.02 4.04
C ASP A 125 11.87 -8.70 4.65
N ARG A 126 13.17 -8.61 4.98
CA ARG A 126 13.76 -7.37 5.53
C ARG A 126 13.67 -6.19 4.57
N ILE A 127 13.60 -6.44 3.26
CA ILE A 127 13.42 -5.39 2.25
C ILE A 127 12.03 -4.75 2.42
N LEU A 128 10.98 -5.56 2.58
CA LEU A 128 9.61 -5.06 2.77
C LEU A 128 9.45 -4.38 4.13
N ASP A 129 10.06 -4.94 5.18
CA ASP A 129 10.07 -4.29 6.50
C ASP A 129 10.76 -2.93 6.44
N ALA A 130 11.92 -2.82 5.78
CA ALA A 130 12.63 -1.55 5.66
C ALA A 130 11.90 -0.54 4.76
N TRP A 131 11.35 -0.97 3.62
CA TRP A 131 10.53 -0.09 2.78
C TRP A 131 9.35 0.49 3.57
N ILE A 132 8.59 -0.35 4.27
CA ILE A 132 7.39 0.08 4.99
C ILE A 132 7.73 0.90 6.24
N PHE A 133 8.73 0.53 7.03
CA PHE A 133 8.98 1.17 8.33
C PHE A 133 10.13 2.18 8.36
N ALA A 134 11.02 2.20 7.37
CA ALA A 134 12.26 2.97 7.41
C ALA A 134 12.57 3.75 6.11
N SER A 135 11.72 3.67 5.09
CA SER A 135 11.86 4.37 3.79
C SER A 135 10.54 5.01 3.37
N ASP A 136 10.51 5.79 2.31
CA ASP A 136 9.25 6.16 1.65
C ASP A 136 9.17 5.53 0.24
N ASP A 137 8.16 5.91 -0.55
CA ASP A 137 7.91 5.35 -1.88
C ASP A 137 8.82 5.91 -2.99
N ASP A 138 9.78 6.78 -2.66
CA ASP A 138 10.84 7.21 -3.57
C ASP A 138 11.76 6.06 -3.99
N ILE A 139 11.73 4.96 -3.24
CA ILE A 139 12.44 3.72 -3.53
C ILE A 139 11.83 2.89 -4.66
N VAL A 140 10.60 3.17 -5.08
CA VAL A 140 9.97 2.43 -6.18
C VAL A 140 10.61 2.86 -7.50
N SER A 141 11.42 1.98 -8.09
CA SER A 141 12.16 2.26 -9.33
C SER A 141 11.30 2.03 -10.56
N ASP A 142 10.58 0.91 -10.62
CA ASP A 142 9.89 0.47 -11.83
C ASP A 142 8.50 -0.09 -11.51
N VAL A 143 7.54 0.20 -12.39
CA VAL A 143 6.16 -0.27 -12.27
C VAL A 143 5.67 -0.78 -13.61
N TRP A 144 5.17 -2.02 -13.61
CA TRP A 144 4.48 -2.61 -14.74
C TRP A 144 2.98 -2.70 -14.46
N ALA A 145 2.16 -2.28 -15.42
CA ALA A 145 0.71 -2.38 -15.37
C ALA A 145 0.19 -3.18 -16.56
N ALA A 146 -0.27 -4.40 -16.30
CA ALA A 146 -0.61 -5.43 -17.27
C ALA A 146 0.53 -5.67 -18.28
N GLY A 147 1.77 -5.73 -17.78
CA GLY A 147 2.98 -5.95 -18.57
C GLY A 147 3.53 -4.70 -19.27
N ARG A 148 2.83 -3.57 -19.24
CA ARG A 148 3.35 -2.30 -19.77
C ARG A 148 4.23 -1.64 -18.73
N HIS A 149 5.46 -1.30 -19.10
CA HIS A 149 6.39 -0.59 -18.24
C HIS A 149 5.98 0.89 -18.16
N MET A 150 5.33 1.29 -17.07
CA MET A 150 4.70 2.62 -16.94
C MET A 150 5.55 3.60 -16.16
N VAL A 151 6.36 3.11 -15.22
CA VAL A 151 7.34 3.89 -14.44
C VAL A 151 8.68 3.22 -14.65
N SER A 152 9.70 3.99 -14.99
CA SER A 152 11.08 3.53 -15.06
C SER A 152 11.99 4.53 -14.37
N GLU A 153 12.93 4.05 -13.56
CA GLU A 153 13.83 4.89 -12.74
C GLU A 153 13.07 5.97 -11.93
N GLY A 154 11.96 5.58 -11.30
CA GLY A 154 11.12 6.47 -10.48
C GLY A 154 10.31 7.49 -11.29
N ARG A 155 10.26 7.35 -12.62
CA ARG A 155 9.62 8.31 -13.52
C ARG A 155 8.56 7.68 -14.41
N HIS A 156 7.30 8.13 -14.23
CA HIS A 156 6.21 7.74 -15.12
C HIS A 156 6.43 8.24 -16.56
N ILE A 157 6.13 7.41 -17.55
CA ILE A 157 6.36 7.69 -18.98
C ILE A 157 5.67 8.97 -19.51
N LEU A 158 4.61 9.41 -18.85
CA LEU A 158 3.86 10.62 -19.18
C LEU A 158 3.99 11.75 -18.15
N ARG A 159 4.99 11.69 -17.25
CA ARG A 159 5.10 12.61 -16.10
C ARG A 159 5.03 14.08 -16.51
N ASP A 160 5.79 14.50 -17.52
CA ASP A 160 5.81 15.91 -17.94
C ASP A 160 4.45 16.39 -18.44
N ALA A 161 3.84 15.66 -19.37
CA ALA A 161 2.55 16.03 -19.96
C ALA A 161 1.46 16.12 -18.88
N ILE A 162 1.41 15.15 -17.96
CA ILE A 162 0.45 15.11 -16.85
C ILE A 162 0.69 16.29 -15.91
N SER A 163 1.94 16.51 -15.46
CA SER A 163 2.27 17.58 -14.52
C SER A 163 2.00 18.97 -15.11
N THR A 164 2.32 19.22 -16.37
CA THR A 164 2.00 20.48 -17.04
C THR A 164 0.49 20.75 -17.07
N GLN A 165 -0.31 19.75 -17.45
CA GLN A 165 -1.76 19.91 -17.53
C GLN A 165 -2.41 20.06 -16.15
N PHE A 166 -1.91 19.31 -15.15
CA PHE A 166 -2.34 19.44 -13.76
C PHE A 166 -2.08 20.86 -13.24
N LEU A 167 -0.86 21.39 -13.40
CA LEU A 167 -0.50 22.73 -12.95
C LEU A 167 -1.35 23.82 -13.63
N LYS A 168 -1.61 23.69 -14.94
CA LYS A 168 -2.52 24.61 -15.65
C LYS A 168 -3.93 24.60 -15.04
N THR A 169 -4.44 23.41 -14.73
CA THR A 169 -5.78 23.24 -14.15
C THR A 169 -5.87 23.82 -12.75
N ILE A 170 -4.89 23.52 -11.89
CA ILE A 170 -4.86 24.02 -10.50
C ILE A 170 -4.73 25.53 -10.44
N LYS A 171 -3.91 26.15 -11.31
CA LYS A 171 -3.82 27.62 -11.39
C LYS A 171 -5.19 28.23 -11.70
N ARG A 172 -5.85 27.75 -12.76
CA ARG A 172 -7.18 28.22 -13.15
C ARG A 172 -8.20 28.11 -12.01
N LEU A 173 -8.26 26.94 -11.35
CA LEU A 173 -9.21 26.72 -10.24
C LEU A 173 -8.92 27.63 -9.03
N ARG A 174 -7.66 27.98 -8.77
CA ARG A 174 -7.28 28.86 -7.67
C ARG A 174 -7.48 30.34 -7.97
N ASP A 175 -7.37 30.73 -9.23
CA ASP A 175 -7.66 32.09 -9.67
C ASP A 175 -9.18 32.39 -9.65
N GLU A 176 -10.02 31.35 -9.65
CA GLU A 176 -11.49 31.42 -9.56
C GLU A 176 -12.04 31.40 -8.11
N LEU A 177 -11.17 31.22 -7.10
CA LEU A 177 -11.50 31.23 -5.67
C LEU A 177 -11.31 32.62 -5.05
#